data_AF-A0A968ZG77-F1
#
_entry.id   AF-A0A968ZG77-F1
#
_cell.length_a   1.000
_cell.length_b   1.000
_cell.length_c   1.000
_cell.angle_alpha   90.00
_cell.angle_beta   90.00
_cell.angle_gamma   90.00
#
_symmetry.space_group_name_H-M   'P 1'
#
loop_
_entity.id
_entity.type
_entity.pdbx_description
1 polymer ?
#
loop_
_entity_poly.entity_id
_entity_poly.type
_entity_poly.pdbx_seq_one_letter_code
_entity_poly.pdbx_strand_id
1 'polypeptide(L)' 'MAIKPWRFFVKVSDFSTLEQRLKGRGTESHDSLARRVAKAKEESLLVDQFDTIVINDELPVALRQAEELVRIFLSATSAT' A
#
# COMPACT_ATOMS: atom_id res chain seq x y z
N MET A 1 -6.75 27.07 8.21
CA MET A 1 -7.42 25.96 7.50
C MET A 1 -6.47 24.77 7.55
N ALA A 2 -6.89 23.63 8.08
CA ALA A 2 -6.04 22.43 8.16
C ALA A 2 -6.25 21.57 6.92
N ILE A 3 -5.18 21.26 6.18
CA ILE A 3 -5.23 20.31 5.08
C ILE A 3 -5.30 18.91 5.69
N LYS A 4 -6.37 18.14 5.40
CA LYS A 4 -6.43 16.72 5.77
C LYS A 4 -5.51 15.94 4.82
N PRO A 5 -4.48 15.22 5.32
CA PRO A 5 -3.66 14.39 4.46
C PRO A 5 -4.47 13.20 3.92
N TRP A 6 -4.27 12.85 2.65
CA TRP A 6 -4.75 11.60 2.09
C TRP A 6 -3.82 10.44 2.45
N ARG A 7 -4.38 9.38 3.01
CA ARG A 7 -3.67 8.17 3.42
C ARG A 7 -3.95 7.05 2.42
N PHE A 8 -2.88 6.53 1.82
CA PHE A 8 -2.92 5.40 0.89
C PHE A 8 -2.55 4.10 1.59
N PHE A 9 -3.39 3.08 1.49
CA PHE A 9 -3.03 1.73 1.92
C PHE A 9 -2.50 0.93 0.74
N VAL A 10 -1.23 0.52 0.79
CA VAL A 10 -0.62 -0.28 -0.28
C VAL A 10 -0.61 -1.74 0.13
N LYS A 11 -1.26 -2.61 -0.65
CA LYS A 11 -1.27 -4.06 -0.39
C LYS A 11 -1.16 -4.86 -1.67
N VAL A 12 -0.81 -6.13 -1.54
CA VAL A 12 -1.05 -7.13 -2.58
C VAL A 12 -2.47 -7.70 -2.43
N SER A 13 -2.98 -8.35 -3.47
CA SER A 13 -4.30 -8.98 -3.41
C SER A 13 -4.37 -10.14 -2.42
N ASP A 14 -3.27 -10.88 -2.23
CA ASP A 14 -3.22 -12.05 -1.36
C ASP A 14 -1.92 -12.17 -0.55
N PHE A 15 -2.02 -12.76 0.64
CA PHE A 15 -0.89 -12.92 1.56
C PHE A 15 0.16 -13.94 1.08
N SER A 16 -0.21 -14.90 0.23
CA SER A 16 0.75 -15.87 -0.31
C SER A 16 1.73 -15.15 -1.26
N THR A 17 1.20 -14.32 -2.15
CA THR A 17 1.97 -13.44 -3.03
C THR A 17 2.85 -12.48 -2.24
N LEU A 18 2.37 -11.94 -1.10
CA LEU A 18 3.20 -11.12 -0.21
C LEU A 18 4.42 -11.90 0.29
N GLU A 19 4.19 -13.12 0.80
CA GLU A 19 5.25 -13.96 1.34
C GLU A 19 6.27 -14.36 0.26
N GLN A 20 5.80 -14.75 -0.93
CA GLN A 20 6.67 -15.10 -2.07
C GLN A 20 7.55 -13.92 -2.48
N ARG A 21 6.99 -12.71 -2.54
CA ARG A 21 7.78 -11.50 -2.86
C ARG A 21 8.81 -11.17 -1.81
N LEU A 22 8.45 -11.31 -0.53
CA LEU A 22 9.39 -11.05 0.57
C LEU A 22 10.53 -12.08 0.57
N LYS A 23 10.24 -13.36 0.32
CA LYS A 23 11.27 -14.40 0.11
C LYS A 23 12.17 -14.07 -1.09
N GLY A 24 11.58 -13.68 -2.21
CA GLY A 24 12.29 -13.36 -3.45
C GLY A 24 13.25 -12.16 -3.35
N ARG A 25 13.13 -11.31 -2.32
CA ARG A 25 14.09 -10.21 -2.07
C ARG A 25 15.45 -10.71 -1.59
N GLY A 26 15.54 -11.92 -1.05
CA GLY A 26 16.80 -12.52 -0.58
C GLY A 26 17.45 -11.82 0.61
N THR A 27 16.78 -10.84 1.22
CA THR A 27 17.32 -10.01 2.32
C THR A 27 16.73 -10.34 3.69
N GLU A 28 15.80 -11.31 3.75
CA GLU A 28 15.02 -11.64 4.95
C GLU A 28 15.44 -13.00 5.52
N SER A 29 15.51 -13.11 6.85
CA SER A 29 15.57 -14.39 7.54
C SER A 29 14.17 -14.97 7.72
N HIS A 30 14.07 -16.25 8.08
CA HIS A 30 12.78 -16.89 8.34
C HIS A 30 11.96 -16.14 9.41
N ASP A 31 12.62 -15.71 10.50
CA ASP A 31 11.98 -14.96 11.59
C ASP A 31 11.61 -13.52 11.21
N SER A 32 12.39 -12.84 10.37
CA SER A 32 12.03 -11.49 9.92
C SER A 32 10.84 -11.54 8.95
N LEU A 33 10.82 -12.53 8.07
CA LEU A 33 9.73 -12.79 7.15
C LEU A 33 8.41 -13.07 7.89
N ALA A 34 8.43 -14.00 8.85
CA ALA A 34 7.25 -14.35 9.62
C ALA A 34 6.67 -13.14 10.36
N ARG A 35 7.53 -12.32 10.98
CA ARG A 35 7.14 -11.07 11.64
C ARG A 35 6.52 -10.06 10.66
N ARG A 36 7.09 -9.90 9.47
CA ARG A 36 6.56 -9.00 8.45
C ARG A 36 5.20 -9.43 7.92
N VAL A 37 5.02 -10.74 7.68
CA VAL A 37 3.72 -11.28 7.23
C VAL A 37 2.66 -11.14 8.33
N ALA A 38 3.01 -11.42 9.60
CA ALA A 38 2.10 -11.21 10.73
C ALA A 38 1.68 -9.74 10.85
N LYS A 39 2.66 -8.81 10.79
CA LYS A 39 2.39 -7.38 10.82
C LYS A 39 1.49 -6.93 9.68
N ALA A 40 1.70 -7.41 8.46
CA ALA A 40 0.86 -7.09 7.31
C ALA A 40 -0.59 -7.57 7.49
N LYS A 41 -0.81 -8.70 8.19
CA LYS A 41 -2.17 -9.18 8.53
C LYS A 41 -2.84 -8.25 9.54
N GLU A 42 -2.13 -7.83 10.58
CA GLU A 42 -2.63 -6.86 11.57
C GLU A 42 -2.98 -5.52 10.91
N GLU A 43 -2.07 -4.98 10.08
CA GLU A 43 -2.27 -3.71 9.37
C GLU A 43 -3.45 -3.77 8.40
N SER A 44 -3.74 -4.95 7.80
CA SER A 44 -4.89 -5.13 6.90
C SER A 44 -6.24 -4.95 7.59
N LEU A 45 -6.31 -5.11 8.92
CA LEU A 45 -7.52 -4.81 9.71
C LEU A 45 -7.78 -3.30 9.83
N LEU A 46 -6.77 -2.47 9.53
CA LEU A 46 -6.85 -1.02 9.60
C LEU A 46 -7.17 -0.39 8.25
N VAL A 47 -7.42 -1.19 7.21
CA VAL A 47 -7.60 -0.73 5.83
C VAL A 47 -8.74 0.29 5.71
N ASP A 48 -9.82 0.13 6.49
CA ASP A 48 -10.97 1.03 6.50
C ASP A 48 -10.66 2.42 7.06
N GLN A 49 -9.48 2.59 7.68
CA GLN A 49 -9.01 3.89 8.16
C GLN A 49 -8.30 4.70 7.07
N PHE A 50 -8.03 4.14 5.89
CA PHE A 50 -7.33 4.83 4.81
C PHE A 50 -8.32 5.47 3.83
N ASP A 51 -7.89 6.53 3.14
CA ASP A 51 -8.75 7.23 2.18
C ASP A 51 -8.89 6.43 0.87
N THR A 52 -7.88 5.60 0.54
CA THR A 52 -7.93 4.71 -0.62
C THR A 52 -6.91 3.57 -0.54
N ILE A 53 -7.07 2.56 -1.40
CA ILE A 53 -6.25 1.35 -1.47
C ILE A 53 -5.55 1.27 -2.84
N VAL A 54 -4.25 1.02 -2.83
CA VAL A 54 -3.45 0.73 -4.03
C VAL A 54 -3.07 -0.74 -4.02
N ILE A 55 -3.54 -1.49 -5.03
CA ILE A 55 -3.16 -2.90 -5.21
C ILE A 55 -1.84 -2.96 -5.95
N ASN A 56 -0.81 -3.43 -5.26
CA ASN A 56 0.55 -3.54 -5.77
C ASN A 56 0.87 -4.97 -6.21
N ASP A 57 0.08 -5.53 -7.11
CA ASP A 57 0.39 -6.83 -7.73
C ASP A 57 1.32 -6.63 -8.92
N GLU A 58 1.15 -5.59 -9.70
CA GLU A 58 2.04 -5.26 -10.81
C GLU A 58 2.59 -3.85 -10.63
N LEU A 59 3.92 -3.71 -10.53
CA LEU A 59 4.56 -2.41 -10.30
C LEU A 59 4.10 -1.33 -11.31
N PRO A 60 4.02 -1.59 -12.63
CA PRO A 60 3.55 -0.59 -13.58
C PRO A 60 2.09 -0.16 -13.34
N VAL A 61 1.23 -1.06 -12.87
CA VAL A 61 -0.18 -0.77 -12.58
C VAL A 61 -0.28 0.08 -11.31
N ALA A 62 0.41 -0.32 -10.26
CA ALA A 62 0.41 0.37 -8.97
C ALA A 62 0.94 1.81 -9.09
N LEU A 63 2.01 2.00 -9.88
CA LEU A 63 2.58 3.32 -10.16
C LEU A 63 1.58 4.23 -10.88
N ARG A 64 0.93 3.73 -11.94
CA ARG A 64 -0.11 4.50 -12.66
C ARG A 64 -1.28 4.86 -11.74
N GLN A 65 -1.74 3.93 -10.92
CA GLN A 65 -2.83 4.17 -9.98
C GLN A 65 -2.44 5.24 -8.94
N ALA A 66 -1.25 5.13 -8.36
CA ALA A 66 -0.76 6.10 -7.38
C ALA A 66 -0.58 7.50 -7.99
N GLU A 67 -0.04 7.58 -9.21
CA GLU A 67 0.09 8.86 -9.93
C GLU A 67 -1.26 9.53 -10.16
N GLU A 68 -2.25 8.78 -10.62
CA GLU A 68 -3.61 9.29 -10.85
C GLU A 68 -4.25 9.81 -9.55
N LEU A 69 -4.12 9.05 -8.46
CA LEU A 69 -4.64 9.46 -7.16
C LEU A 69 -4.00 10.76 -6.66
N VAL A 70 -2.69 10.94 -6.86
CA VAL A 70 -2.00 12.19 -6.51
C VAL A 70 -2.48 13.34 -7.40
N ARG A 71 -2.68 13.11 -8.71
CA ARG A 71 -3.23 14.12 -9.63
C ARG A 71 -4.62 14.58 -9.19
N ILE A 72 -5.49 13.66 -8.77
CA ILE A 72 -6.83 13.97 -8.25
C ILE A 72 -6.73 14.81 -6.96
N PHE A 73 -5.84 14.45 -6.04
CA PHE A 73 -5.65 15.22 -4.81
C PHE A 73 -5.21 16.66 -5.08
N LEU A 74 -4.26 16.84 -6.01
CA LEU A 74 -3.74 18.16 -6.38
C LEU A 74 -4.78 19.01 -7.13
N SER A 75 -5.58 18.40 -8.01
CA SER A 75 -6.62 19.13 -8.74
C SER A 75 -7.77 19.58 -7.84
N ALA A 76 -8.18 18.73 -6.89
CA ALA A 76 -9.17 19.08 -5.87
C ALA A 76 -8.71 20.21 -4.95
N THR A 77 -7.40 20.31 -4.70
CA THR A 77 -6.81 21.38 -3.86
C THR A 77 -6.67 22.70 -4.62
N SER A 78 -6.50 22.66 -5.95
CA SER A 78 -6.31 23.86 -6.79
C SER A 78 -7.60 24.62 -7.12
N ALA A 79 -8.76 24.06 -6.76
CA ALA A 79 -10.08 24.61 -7.06
C ALA A 79 -10.66 25.52 -5.95
N THR A 80 -9.83 25.99 -5.01
CA THR A 80 -10.20 26.93 -3.93
C THR A 80 -9.36 28.19 -4.01
#